data_AF-A0AAW9I8C4-F1
#
_entry.id   AF-A0AAW9I8C4-F1
#
_cell.length_a   1.000
_cell.length_b   1.000
_cell.length_c   1.000
_cell.angle_alpha   90.00
_cell.angle_beta   90.00
_cell.angle_gamma   90.00
#
_symmetry.space_group_name_H-M   'P 1'
#
loop_
_entity.id
_entity.type
_entity.pdbx_description
1 polymer ?
#
loop_
_entity_poly.entity_id
_entity_poly.type
_entity_poly.pdbx_seq_one_letter_code
_entity_poly.pdbx_strand_id
1 'polypeptide(L)'
;ITGSHAPSTAIIEKAREANISIITTPHDSFTASRLIIQSIPVGYVMIKDNLVTFSTDELVEDVKKVMIDTRYRSYPVIGVNGKVLGAVSRYHLISNYKKKIIQVDHNERSQSVDGLEEAEILEIIDHHRVADIQTSGPLYFRSEPIGSTSTIVGKCFFENGIRPSRQAAGLLCGAIISDTLLFRSPTCT
;
A
#
# COMPACT_ATOMS: atom_id res chain seq x y z
N ILE A 1 -31.46 -23.65 30.09
CA ILE A 1 -32.28 -24.65 29.39
C ILE A 1 -31.63 -24.93 28.04
N THR A 2 -31.30 -26.19 27.82
CA THR A 2 -30.45 -26.66 26.71
C THR A 2 -31.25 -27.59 25.82
N GLY A 3 -30.77 -27.86 24.60
CA GLY A 3 -31.36 -28.83 23.67
C GLY A 3 -32.65 -28.36 23.00
N SER A 4 -32.78 -27.06 22.70
CA SER A 4 -33.97 -26.48 22.05
C SER A 4 -35.29 -26.62 22.85
N HIS A 5 -35.19 -26.94 24.14
CA HIS A 5 -36.34 -26.92 25.03
C HIS A 5 -36.69 -25.49 25.43
N ALA A 6 -37.98 -25.15 25.36
CA ALA A 6 -38.49 -23.86 25.81
C ALA A 6 -39.09 -24.00 27.22
N PRO A 7 -38.78 -23.09 28.17
CA PRO A 7 -39.50 -23.03 29.44
C PRO A 7 -40.98 -22.70 29.19
N SER A 8 -41.84 -23.29 30.01
CA SER A 8 -43.25 -22.89 30.04
C SER A 8 -43.41 -21.48 30.61
N THR A 9 -44.49 -20.78 30.24
CA THR A 9 -44.80 -19.42 30.71
C THR A 9 -44.84 -19.33 32.23
N ALA A 10 -45.39 -20.34 32.90
CA ALA A 10 -45.43 -20.41 34.36
C ALA A 10 -44.03 -20.46 35.01
N ILE A 11 -43.05 -21.10 34.37
CA ILE A 11 -41.66 -21.14 34.86
C ILE A 11 -41.00 -19.78 34.66
N ILE A 12 -41.26 -19.10 33.54
CA ILE A 12 -40.73 -17.76 33.25
C ILE A 12 -41.25 -16.75 34.28
N GLU A 13 -42.54 -16.78 34.61
CA GLU A 13 -43.15 -15.88 35.60
C GLU A 13 -42.58 -16.10 37.01
N LYS A 14 -42.50 -17.36 37.47
CA LYS A 14 -41.87 -17.66 38.77
C LYS A 14 -40.41 -17.25 38.84
N ALA A 15 -39.65 -17.45 37.76
CA ALA A 15 -38.26 -17.02 37.73
C ALA A 15 -38.14 -15.49 37.78
N ARG A 16 -39.04 -14.77 37.11
CA ARG A 16 -39.10 -13.30 37.18
C ARG A 16 -39.42 -12.81 38.59
N GLU A 17 -40.41 -13.39 39.26
CA GLU A 17 -40.76 -13.06 40.66
C GLU A 17 -39.61 -13.34 41.64
N ALA A 18 -38.89 -14.44 41.42
CA ALA A 18 -37.73 -14.83 42.22
C ALA A 18 -36.43 -14.12 41.81
N ASN A 19 -36.47 -13.23 40.81
CA ASN A 19 -35.31 -12.52 40.26
C ASN A 19 -34.20 -13.45 39.73
N ILE A 20 -34.58 -14.60 39.17
CA ILE A 20 -33.70 -15.62 38.60
C ILE A 20 -33.58 -15.42 37.08
N SER A 21 -32.34 -15.32 36.59
CA SER A 21 -32.06 -15.25 35.15
C SER A 21 -32.16 -16.62 34.49
N ILE A 22 -32.94 -16.74 33.41
CA ILE A 22 -33.03 -17.95 32.59
C ILE A 22 -32.25 -17.74 31.29
N ILE A 23 -31.30 -18.63 31.00
CA ILE A 23 -30.63 -18.72 29.71
C ILE A 23 -31.21 -19.90 28.94
N THR A 24 -31.62 -19.67 27.69
CA THR A 24 -32.09 -20.71 26.76
C THR A 24 -31.15 -20.81 25.57
N THR A 25 -30.89 -22.02 25.08
CA THR A 25 -30.01 -22.25 23.95
C THR A 25 -30.42 -23.51 23.18
N PRO A 26 -30.28 -23.54 21.84
CA PRO A 26 -30.54 -24.74 21.06
C PRO A 26 -29.53 -25.86 21.33
N HIS A 27 -28.37 -25.54 21.92
CA HIS A 27 -27.28 -26.48 22.19
C HIS A 27 -27.56 -27.36 23.41
N ASP A 28 -27.11 -28.62 23.38
CA ASP A 28 -27.12 -29.52 24.53
C ASP A 28 -26.25 -28.99 25.68
N SER A 29 -26.37 -29.58 26.87
CA SER A 29 -25.68 -29.11 28.08
C SER A 29 -24.16 -29.12 27.96
N PHE A 30 -23.58 -30.12 27.29
CA PHE A 30 -22.13 -30.19 27.10
C PHE A 30 -21.67 -29.07 26.17
N THR A 31 -22.31 -28.92 25.01
CA THR A 31 -21.97 -27.85 24.05
C THR A 31 -22.19 -26.45 24.64
N ALA A 32 -23.30 -26.23 25.33
CA ALA A 32 -23.61 -24.96 25.99
C ALA A 32 -22.56 -24.58 27.04
N SER A 33 -22.11 -25.53 27.86
CA SER A 33 -21.08 -25.26 28.89
C SER A 33 -19.72 -24.88 28.31
N ARG A 34 -19.37 -25.36 27.10
CA ARG A 34 -18.14 -24.96 26.41
C ARG A 34 -18.27 -23.57 25.77
N LEU A 35 -19.41 -23.30 25.15
CA LEU A 35 -19.65 -22.04 24.44
C LEU A 35 -19.80 -20.87 25.41
N ILE A 36 -20.41 -21.07 26.59
CA ILE A 36 -20.67 -19.96 27.53
C ILE A 36 -19.40 -19.22 27.95
N ILE A 37 -18.26 -19.92 28.04
CA ILE A 37 -16.95 -19.33 28.37
C ILE A 37 -16.40 -18.53 27.18
N GLN A 38 -16.77 -18.87 25.95
CA GLN A 38 -16.42 -18.15 24.72
C GLN A 38 -17.38 -17.02 24.37
N SER A 39 -18.56 -16.98 25.02
CA SER A 39 -19.60 -15.97 24.81
C SER A 39 -19.34 -14.64 25.53
N ILE A 40 -18.12 -14.41 26.04
CA ILE A 40 -17.75 -13.12 26.62
C ILE A 40 -17.87 -12.06 25.52
N PRO A 41 -18.72 -11.02 25.68
CA PRO A 41 -18.85 -10.00 24.67
C PRO A 41 -17.50 -9.34 24.39
N VAL A 42 -17.11 -9.23 23.12
CA VAL A 42 -15.84 -8.60 22.72
C VAL A 42 -15.68 -7.19 23.32
N GLY A 43 -16.82 -6.50 23.52
CA GLY A 43 -16.90 -5.22 24.21
C GLY A 43 -16.26 -5.13 25.59
N TYR A 44 -16.08 -6.26 26.28
CA TYR A 44 -15.47 -6.35 27.62
C TYR A 44 -13.95 -6.43 27.58
N VAL A 45 -13.38 -6.91 26.47
CA VAL A 45 -11.93 -7.11 26.30
C VAL A 45 -11.33 -6.16 25.25
N MET A 46 -12.16 -5.50 24.45
CA MET A 46 -11.71 -4.51 23.47
C MET A 46 -11.26 -3.22 24.14
N ILE A 47 -10.18 -2.64 23.63
CA ILE A 47 -9.77 -1.27 23.95
C ILE A 47 -10.63 -0.32 23.13
N LYS A 48 -11.24 0.68 23.79
CA LYS A 48 -12.11 1.68 23.15
C LYS A 48 -11.46 3.04 23.04
N ASP A 49 -10.59 3.37 24.00
CA ASP A 49 -9.96 4.68 24.13
C ASP A 49 -8.48 4.63 23.76
N ASN A 50 -7.92 5.77 23.36
CA ASN A 50 -6.48 5.93 23.04
C ASN A 50 -5.95 4.92 22.01
N LEU A 51 -6.78 4.60 21.00
CA LEU A 51 -6.37 3.75 19.89
C LEU A 51 -5.26 4.45 19.10
N VAL A 52 -4.15 3.73 18.91
CA VAL A 52 -3.07 4.18 18.02
C VAL A 52 -3.43 3.74 16.61
N THR A 53 -3.70 4.72 15.75
CA THR A 53 -4.14 4.52 14.36
C THR A 53 -3.22 5.29 13.43
N PHE A 54 -3.07 4.81 12.19
CA PHE A 54 -2.31 5.52 11.15
C PHE A 54 -3.22 5.86 9.97
N SER A 55 -2.91 6.91 9.24
CA SER A 55 -3.57 7.24 7.98
C SER A 55 -2.78 6.79 6.76
N THR A 56 -3.41 6.80 5.59
CA THR A 56 -2.73 6.50 4.31
C THR A 56 -1.78 7.59 3.84
N ASP A 57 -1.90 8.79 4.43
CA ASP A 57 -1.15 9.98 4.03
C ASP A 57 0.08 10.22 4.95
N GLU A 58 0.23 9.42 6.01
CA GLU A 58 1.37 9.49 6.92
C GLU A 58 2.62 8.84 6.34
N LEU A 59 3.78 9.44 6.64
CA LEU A 59 5.07 8.91 6.24
C LEU A 59 5.43 7.66 7.03
N VAL A 60 5.99 6.67 6.33
CA VAL A 60 6.43 5.40 6.91
C VAL A 60 7.46 5.62 8.04
N GLU A 61 8.29 6.66 7.95
CA GLU A 61 9.25 7.02 9.00
C GLU A 61 8.61 7.44 10.31
N ASP A 62 7.52 8.21 10.25
CA ASP A 62 6.81 8.65 11.45
C ASP A 62 6.00 7.50 12.07
N VAL A 63 5.39 6.68 11.22
CA VAL A 63 4.77 5.42 11.63
C VAL A 63 5.79 4.51 12.34
N LYS A 64 7.03 4.41 11.84
CA LYS A 64 8.11 3.64 12.47
C LYS A 64 8.41 4.13 13.89
N LYS A 65 8.50 5.44 14.12
CA LYS A 65 8.77 6.01 15.46
C LYS A 65 7.67 5.61 16.44
N VAL A 66 6.41 5.82 16.08
CA VAL A 66 5.26 5.46 16.92
C VAL A 66 5.22 3.95 17.21
N MET A 67 5.50 3.10 16.21
CA MET A 67 5.53 1.64 16.38
C MET A 67 6.70 1.12 17.23
N ILE A 68 7.77 1.89 17.41
CA ILE A 68 8.89 1.55 18.31
C ILE A 68 8.46 1.82 19.76
N ASP A 69 7.79 2.94 20.00
CA ASP A 69 7.34 3.36 21.33
C ASP A 69 6.14 2.52 21.81
N THR A 70 5.31 2.06 20.88
CA THR A 70 4.10 1.29 21.16
C THR A 70 4.31 -0.21 20.85
N ARG A 71 3.86 -1.10 21.75
CA ARG A 71 4.13 -2.55 21.64
C ARG A 71 3.01 -3.37 20.97
N TYR A 72 2.11 -2.74 20.22
CA TYR A 72 1.03 -3.46 19.56
C TYR A 72 1.54 -4.31 18.39
N ARG A 73 0.83 -5.41 18.08
CA ARG A 73 1.18 -6.31 16.98
C ARG A 73 0.81 -5.73 15.62
N SER A 74 -0.34 -5.08 15.55
CA SER A 74 -0.93 -4.50 14.36
C SER A 74 -1.68 -3.23 14.74
N TYR A 75 -1.72 -2.28 13.81
CA TYR A 75 -2.30 -0.96 13.97
C TYR A 75 -3.34 -0.76 12.86
N PRO A 76 -4.55 -0.30 13.15
CA PRO A 76 -5.53 -0.01 12.12
C PRO A 76 -5.09 1.20 11.29
N VAL A 77 -5.30 1.10 9.98
CA VAL A 77 -5.11 2.21 9.04
C VAL A 77 -6.48 2.81 8.74
N ILE A 78 -6.65 4.09 9.03
CA ILE A 78 -7.88 4.85 8.84
C ILE A 78 -7.80 5.71 7.58
N GLY A 79 -8.89 5.77 6.83
CA GLY A 79 -9.05 6.71 5.72
C GLY A 79 -9.65 8.03 6.18
N VAL A 80 -9.79 8.97 5.24
CA VAL A 80 -10.29 10.35 5.45
C VAL A 80 -11.65 10.41 6.19
N ASN A 81 -12.49 9.39 6.04
CA ASN A 81 -13.83 9.33 6.67
C ASN A 81 -13.85 8.60 8.03
N GLY A 82 -12.70 8.37 8.65
CA GLY A 82 -12.58 7.60 9.90
C GLY A 82 -12.89 6.11 9.74
N LYS A 83 -13.04 5.62 8.50
CA LYS A 83 -13.24 4.20 8.21
C LYS A 83 -11.91 3.47 8.20
N VAL A 84 -11.88 2.28 8.78
CA VAL A 84 -10.73 1.38 8.70
C VAL A 84 -10.60 0.88 7.27
N LEU A 85 -9.46 1.19 6.64
CA LEU A 85 -9.10 0.71 5.30
C LEU A 85 -8.32 -0.61 5.37
N GLY A 86 -7.59 -0.83 6.46
CA GLY A 86 -6.77 -2.02 6.66
C GLY A 86 -5.99 -1.97 7.95
N ALA A 87 -4.90 -2.73 8.01
CA ALA A 87 -4.01 -2.72 9.16
C ALA A 87 -2.55 -2.83 8.72
N VAL A 88 -1.66 -2.20 9.48
CA VAL A 88 -0.22 -2.25 9.29
C VAL A 88 0.43 -2.90 10.52
N SER A 89 1.38 -3.78 10.30
CA SER A 89 2.11 -4.50 11.35
C SER A 89 3.59 -4.14 11.27
N ARG A 90 4.31 -4.34 12.38
CA ARG A 90 5.75 -4.03 12.47
C ARG A 90 6.59 -4.72 11.39
N TYR A 91 6.22 -5.94 10.97
CA TYR A 91 6.94 -6.65 9.91
C TYR A 91 6.81 -5.98 8.53
N HIS A 92 5.73 -5.23 8.26
CA HIS A 92 5.60 -4.47 7.02
C HIS A 92 6.66 -3.37 6.93
N LEU A 93 7.07 -2.81 8.08
CA LEU A 93 8.13 -1.80 8.15
C LEU A 93 9.54 -2.38 7.97
N ILE A 94 9.69 -3.69 8.22
CA ILE A 94 10.92 -4.46 7.99
C ILE A 94 10.97 -4.96 6.54
N SER A 95 9.82 -5.09 5.88
CA SER A 95 9.76 -5.55 4.50
C SER A 95 10.41 -4.52 3.56
N ASN A 96 11.33 -5.00 2.70
CA ASN A 96 12.07 -4.23 1.70
C ASN A 96 11.18 -3.79 0.51
N TYR A 97 9.97 -3.30 0.77
CA TYR A 97 9.09 -2.80 -0.29
C TYR A 97 9.57 -1.42 -0.75
N LYS A 98 10.63 -1.42 -1.55
CA LYS A 98 11.15 -0.22 -2.19
C LYS A 98 10.17 0.22 -3.28
N LYS A 99 9.99 1.53 -3.43
CA LYS A 99 9.25 2.07 -4.58
C LYS A 99 10.01 1.72 -5.85
N LYS A 100 9.33 1.12 -6.81
CA LYS A 100 9.91 0.79 -8.12
C LYS A 100 9.79 1.99 -9.04
N ILE A 101 10.87 2.36 -9.70
CA ILE A 101 10.94 3.55 -10.55
C ILE A 101 11.65 3.28 -11.87
N ILE A 102 11.34 4.11 -12.87
CA ILE A 102 12.04 4.17 -14.16
C ILE A 102 12.52 5.61 -14.32
N GLN A 103 13.82 5.79 -14.57
CA GLN A 103 14.38 7.10 -14.86
C GLN A 103 14.38 7.35 -16.37
N VAL A 104 14.01 8.56 -16.76
CA VAL A 104 13.94 8.99 -18.15
C VAL A 104 14.70 10.31 -18.25
N ASP A 105 15.57 10.42 -19.25
CA ASP A 105 16.33 11.63 -19.59
C ASP A 105 17.45 12.02 -18.60
N HIS A 106 17.67 11.23 -17.55
CA HIS A 106 18.79 11.42 -16.63
C HIS A 106 19.17 10.11 -15.95
N ASN A 107 20.40 10.07 -15.47
CA ASN A 107 20.93 8.96 -14.70
C ASN A 107 21.77 9.39 -13.49
N GLU A 108 22.24 10.64 -13.46
CA GLU A 108 23.02 11.19 -12.35
C GLU A 108 22.10 11.44 -11.13
N ARG A 109 22.51 10.95 -9.95
CA ARG A 109 21.75 11.07 -8.70
C ARG A 109 21.41 12.52 -8.34
N SER A 110 22.31 13.45 -8.62
CA SER A 110 22.15 14.89 -8.35
C SER A 110 21.00 15.54 -9.14
N GLN A 111 20.56 14.91 -10.23
CA GLN A 111 19.47 15.39 -11.09
C GLN A 111 18.14 14.68 -10.79
N SER A 112 18.16 13.71 -9.88
CA SER A 112 17.02 12.84 -9.58
C SER A 112 16.19 13.35 -8.40
N VAL A 113 15.05 12.69 -8.15
CA VAL A 113 14.18 13.00 -7.01
C VAL A 113 14.82 12.63 -5.67
N ASP A 114 14.48 13.38 -4.62
CA ASP A 114 14.88 13.06 -3.24
C ASP A 114 14.42 11.66 -2.83
N GLY A 115 15.26 10.91 -2.11
CA GLY A 115 14.96 9.55 -1.67
C GLY A 115 15.21 8.46 -2.72
N LEU A 116 15.90 8.76 -3.83
CA LEU A 116 16.23 7.80 -4.89
C LEU A 116 16.95 6.54 -4.35
N GLU A 117 17.81 6.68 -3.35
CA GLU A 117 18.51 5.59 -2.65
C GLU A 117 17.58 4.54 -2.02
N GLU A 118 16.38 4.96 -1.63
CA GLU A 118 15.38 4.08 -1.02
C GLU A 118 14.50 3.38 -2.06
N ALA A 119 14.61 3.77 -3.32
CA ALA A 119 13.88 3.18 -4.43
C ALA A 119 14.65 2.02 -5.10
N GLU A 120 13.92 1.23 -5.87
CA GLU A 120 14.45 0.21 -6.77
C GLU A 120 14.33 0.73 -8.21
N ILE A 121 15.47 1.07 -8.81
CA ILE A 121 15.53 1.50 -10.22
C ILE A 121 15.40 0.25 -11.09
N LEU A 122 14.29 0.15 -11.82
CA LEU A 122 14.04 -0.95 -12.75
C LEU A 122 14.67 -0.70 -14.11
N GLU A 123 14.54 0.53 -14.60
CA GLU A 123 14.98 0.90 -15.93
C GLU A 123 15.53 2.34 -15.96
N ILE A 124 16.47 2.59 -16.87
CA ILE A 124 16.95 3.93 -17.22
C ILE A 124 16.93 4.05 -18.73
N ILE A 125 16.20 5.05 -19.24
CA ILE A 125 16.12 5.41 -20.65
C ILE A 125 16.67 6.83 -20.82
N ASP A 126 17.85 6.96 -21.42
CA ASP A 126 18.57 8.25 -21.40
C ASP A 126 19.42 8.46 -22.66
N HIS A 127 19.68 9.72 -23.00
CA HIS A 127 20.56 10.10 -24.11
C HIS A 127 21.81 10.88 -23.66
N HIS A 128 21.94 11.15 -22.37
CA HIS A 128 23.10 11.81 -21.78
C HIS A 128 24.27 10.84 -21.56
N ARG A 129 25.41 11.42 -21.15
CA ARG A 129 26.54 10.62 -20.65
C ARG A 129 26.12 9.81 -19.42
N VAL A 130 26.72 8.64 -19.27
CA VAL A 130 26.53 7.79 -18.09
C VAL A 130 27.50 8.23 -17.00
N ALA A 131 26.99 8.66 -15.85
CA ALA A 131 27.80 9.07 -14.70
C ALA A 131 27.06 8.82 -13.38
N ASP A 132 27.80 8.49 -12.31
CA ASP A 132 27.30 8.36 -10.94
C ASP A 132 26.10 7.39 -10.74
N ILE A 133 25.99 6.37 -11.59
CA ILE A 133 24.97 5.32 -11.43
C ILE A 133 25.44 4.27 -10.44
N GLN A 134 24.65 4.06 -9.39
CA GLN A 134 24.80 2.94 -8.47
C GLN A 134 23.44 2.33 -8.18
N THR A 135 23.29 1.03 -8.46
CA THR A 135 22.05 0.29 -8.22
C THR A 135 22.30 -0.93 -7.35
N SER A 136 21.30 -1.32 -6.56
CA SER A 136 21.40 -2.48 -5.66
C SER A 136 21.26 -3.83 -6.36
N GLY A 137 20.86 -3.83 -7.64
CA GLY A 137 20.65 -5.03 -8.44
C GLY A 137 20.68 -4.75 -9.93
N PRO A 138 20.56 -5.80 -10.77
CA PRO A 138 20.46 -5.65 -12.22
C PRO A 138 19.25 -4.81 -12.62
N LEU A 139 19.40 -4.03 -13.68
CA LEU A 139 18.34 -3.20 -14.26
C LEU A 139 18.41 -3.20 -15.79
N TYR A 140 17.35 -2.74 -16.44
CA TYR A 140 17.37 -2.48 -17.89
C TYR A 140 17.90 -1.08 -18.16
N PHE A 141 19.06 -0.98 -18.80
CA PHE A 141 19.67 0.30 -19.15
C PHE A 141 19.70 0.47 -20.67
N ARG A 142 18.97 1.46 -21.20
CA ARG A 142 18.99 1.81 -22.62
C ARG A 142 19.43 3.25 -22.77
N SER A 143 20.66 3.43 -23.27
CA SER A 143 21.13 4.75 -23.67
C SER A 143 21.60 4.76 -25.11
N GLU A 144 21.14 5.77 -25.85
CA GLU A 144 21.49 5.97 -27.25
C GLU A 144 21.97 7.41 -27.44
N PRO A 145 23.09 7.63 -28.16
CA PRO A 145 23.63 8.98 -28.40
C PRO A 145 22.82 9.70 -29.47
N ILE A 146 21.58 10.05 -29.14
CA ILE A 146 20.61 10.70 -30.04
C ILE A 146 20.09 12.01 -29.46
N GLY A 147 19.45 12.82 -30.31
CA GLY A 147 19.08 14.19 -29.97
C GLY A 147 18.06 14.35 -28.84
N SER A 148 17.31 13.32 -28.49
CA SER A 148 16.29 13.36 -27.43
C SER A 148 15.96 11.97 -26.91
N THR A 149 15.74 11.84 -25.60
CA THR A 149 15.21 10.62 -24.98
C THR A 149 13.84 10.22 -25.55
N SER A 150 13.03 11.20 -26.00
CA SER A 150 11.73 10.92 -26.64
C SER A 150 11.86 10.16 -27.96
N THR A 151 12.99 10.27 -28.66
CA THR A 151 13.26 9.44 -29.83
C THR A 151 13.44 7.96 -29.43
N ILE A 152 14.08 7.67 -28.29
CA ILE A 152 14.21 6.31 -27.74
C ILE A 152 12.83 5.76 -27.37
N VAL A 153 12.03 6.55 -26.64
CA VAL A 153 10.66 6.16 -26.26
C VAL A 153 9.80 5.88 -27.50
N GLY A 154 9.93 6.71 -28.53
CA GLY A 154 9.28 6.48 -29.83
C GLY A 154 9.67 5.14 -30.48
N LYS A 155 10.97 4.78 -30.46
CA LYS A 155 11.43 3.45 -30.92
C LYS A 155 10.79 2.34 -30.10
N CYS A 156 10.75 2.45 -28.77
CA CYS A 156 10.11 1.46 -27.90
C CYS A 156 8.63 1.23 -28.26
N PHE A 157 7.87 2.30 -28.57
CA PHE A 157 6.49 2.15 -29.05
C PHE A 157 6.43 1.25 -30.31
N PHE A 158 7.25 1.55 -31.32
CA PHE A 158 7.25 0.81 -32.57
C PHE A 158 7.77 -0.63 -32.42
N GLU A 159 8.82 -0.84 -31.64
CA GLU A 159 9.39 -2.17 -31.35
C GLU A 159 8.38 -3.09 -30.67
N ASN A 160 7.51 -2.53 -29.83
CA ASN A 160 6.43 -3.28 -29.17
C ASN A 160 5.15 -3.38 -30.01
N GLY A 161 5.15 -2.88 -31.25
CA GLY A 161 3.96 -2.86 -32.12
C GLY A 161 2.84 -1.94 -31.60
N ILE A 162 3.17 -0.98 -30.74
CA ILE A 162 2.21 -0.06 -30.13
C ILE A 162 2.22 1.26 -30.91
N ARG A 163 1.06 1.65 -31.43
CA ARG A 163 0.90 2.98 -32.03
C ARG A 163 0.64 4.01 -30.92
N PRO A 164 1.46 5.07 -30.78
CA PRO A 164 1.20 6.10 -29.78
C PRO A 164 -0.11 6.83 -30.08
N SER A 165 -0.83 7.22 -29.04
CA SER A 165 -2.00 8.09 -29.17
C SER A 165 -1.60 9.45 -29.76
N ARG A 166 -2.56 10.22 -30.29
CA ARG A 166 -2.27 11.56 -30.84
C ARG A 166 -1.60 12.46 -29.79
N GLN A 167 -2.07 12.40 -28.54
CA GLN A 167 -1.51 13.17 -27.43
C GLN A 167 -0.08 12.72 -27.11
N ALA A 168 0.17 11.41 -26.99
CA ALA A 168 1.50 10.88 -26.73
C ALA A 168 2.47 11.24 -27.86
N ALA A 169 2.07 11.05 -29.12
CA ALA A 169 2.87 11.43 -30.28
C ALA A 169 3.19 12.94 -30.28
N GLY A 170 2.20 13.79 -29.95
CA GLY A 170 2.41 15.22 -29.82
C GLY A 170 3.45 15.60 -28.77
N LEU A 171 3.40 14.96 -27.59
CA LEU A 171 4.38 15.17 -26.51
C LEU A 171 5.79 14.70 -26.93
N LEU A 172 5.90 13.51 -27.53
CA LEU A 172 7.18 12.99 -28.03
C LEU A 172 7.79 13.92 -29.08
N CYS A 173 7.01 14.38 -30.06
CA CYS A 173 7.48 15.34 -31.06
C CYS A 173 7.86 16.68 -30.44
N GLY A 174 7.10 17.18 -29.47
CA GLY A 174 7.40 18.42 -28.76
C GLY A 174 8.74 18.34 -28.01
N ALA A 175 8.99 17.24 -27.31
CA ALA A 175 10.26 17.00 -26.63
C ALA A 175 11.43 16.89 -27.61
N ILE A 176 11.29 16.17 -28.72
CA ILE A 176 12.31 16.10 -29.77
C ILE A 176 12.65 17.50 -30.30
N ILE A 177 11.62 18.31 -30.58
CA ILE A 177 11.82 19.70 -31.05
C ILE A 177 12.53 20.54 -29.99
N SER A 178 12.20 20.34 -28.71
CA SER A 178 12.81 21.05 -27.58
C SER A 178 14.31 20.75 -27.48
N ASP A 179 14.68 19.48 -27.34
CA ASP A 179 16.08 19.07 -27.09
C ASP A 179 16.98 19.34 -28.30
N THR A 180 16.41 19.26 -29.50
CA THR A 180 17.14 19.50 -30.75
C THR A 180 17.14 20.96 -31.20
N LEU A 181 16.51 21.88 -30.46
CA LEU A 181 16.35 23.29 -30.82
C LEU A 181 15.80 23.46 -32.25
N LEU A 182 14.64 22.87 -32.54
CA LEU A 182 14.06 22.79 -33.88
C LEU A 182 15.04 22.17 -34.91
N PHE A 183 15.68 21.06 -34.53
CA PHE A 183 16.64 20.32 -35.36
C PHE A 183 17.92 21.10 -35.73
N ARG A 184 18.28 22.11 -34.94
CA ARG A 184 19.48 22.95 -35.14
C ARG A 184 20.63 22.60 -34.21
N SER A 185 20.36 21.86 -33.13
CA SER A 185 21.38 21.39 -32.21
C SER A 185 22.35 20.42 -32.90
N PRO A 186 23.65 20.47 -32.59
CA PRO A 186 24.62 19.49 -33.08
C PRO A 186 24.35 18.07 -32.58
N THR A 187 23.53 17.90 -31.55
CA THR A 187 23.12 16.59 -31.02
C THR A 187 22.00 15.92 -31.84
N CYS A 188 21.37 16.64 -32.77
CA CYS A 188 20.23 16.15 -33.53
C CYS A 188 20.63 15.01 -34.49
N THR A 189 20.01 13.84 -34.33
CA THR A 189 20.14 12.64 -35.17
C THR A 189 18.83 11.89 -35.27
#